data_AF-A0A9Q0YGH1-F1
#
_entry.id   AF-A0A9Q0YGH1-F1
#
_cell.length_a   1.000
_cell.length_b   1.000
_cell.length_c   1.000
_cell.angle_alpha   90.00
_cell.angle_beta   90.00
_cell.angle_gamma   90.00
#
_symmetry.space_group_name_H-M   'P 1'
#
loop_
_entity.id
_entity.type
_entity.pdbx_description
1 polymer ?
#
loop_
_entity_poly.entity_id
_entity_poly.type
_entity_poly.pdbx_seq_one_letter_code
_entity_poly.pdbx_strand_id
1 'polypeptide(L)'
;MPRNNGMPCDEGRRVCNNGACDKSICTLLGREPCQCTEADNYCVICCVNEGGGCTPFNVLNGSREVKFMDTGSPCNAFMGYCDVFSECRLAQEDGPLAGIIRSIFPSEETQLFDAVVSWLRSNWWIALLGVLFTIGLMALIMFLCNLFTPTDNPWKEEVQSAKRNRVNLRNRRNRGSQYPTSQPRDDDKITAF
;
A
#
# COMPACT_ATOMS: atom_id res chain seq x y z
N MET A 1 16.76 -21.10 43.38
CA MET A 1 18.01 -21.83 43.02
C MET A 1 18.02 -21.98 41.51
N PRO A 2 19.13 -21.71 40.80
CA PRO A 2 19.21 -21.99 39.37
C PRO A 2 19.01 -23.49 39.14
N ARG A 3 18.17 -23.85 38.16
CA ARG A 3 17.97 -25.26 37.80
C ARG A 3 19.23 -25.81 37.15
N ASN A 4 19.53 -27.08 37.44
CA ASN A 4 20.64 -27.78 36.82
C ASN A 4 20.43 -27.87 35.30
N ASN A 5 21.54 -27.82 34.56
CA ASN A 5 21.54 -27.98 33.11
C ASN A 5 20.97 -29.35 32.72
N GLY A 6 20.16 -29.38 31.66
CA GLY A 6 19.53 -30.60 31.15
C GLY A 6 18.26 -31.02 31.89
N MET A 7 17.82 -30.30 32.93
CA MET A 7 16.54 -30.57 33.58
C MET A 7 15.37 -30.08 32.70
N PRO A 8 14.30 -30.88 32.50
CA PRO A 8 13.11 -30.41 31.80
C PRO A 8 12.44 -29.24 32.52
N CYS A 9 11.97 -28.28 31.74
CA CYS A 9 11.24 -27.11 32.19
C CYS A 9 10.08 -26.84 31.24
N ASP A 10 9.21 -25.90 31.63
CA ASP A 10 8.04 -25.54 30.81
C ASP A 10 7.20 -26.77 30.42
N GLU A 11 6.74 -27.52 31.43
CA GLU A 11 5.97 -28.77 31.27
C GLU A 11 6.66 -29.87 30.42
N GLY A 12 7.99 -29.78 30.30
CA GLY A 12 8.80 -30.71 29.52
C GLY A 12 8.87 -30.36 28.03
N ARG A 13 8.53 -29.13 27.65
CA ARG A 13 8.71 -28.62 26.27
C ARG A 13 10.13 -28.14 26.00
N ARG A 14 10.83 -27.71 27.07
CA ARG A 14 12.17 -27.13 27.01
C ARG A 14 13.08 -27.74 28.08
N VAL A 15 14.36 -27.43 28.02
CA VAL A 15 15.34 -27.81 29.03
C VAL A 15 16.15 -26.63 29.53
N CYS A 16 16.53 -26.72 30.80
CA CYS A 16 17.33 -25.71 31.45
C CYS A 16 18.76 -25.71 30.92
N ASN A 17 19.28 -24.52 30.66
CA ASN A 17 20.65 -24.27 30.23
C ASN A 17 21.15 -22.99 30.93
N ASN A 18 22.20 -23.11 31.73
CA ASN A 18 22.81 -22.05 32.54
C ASN A 18 21.80 -21.29 33.41
N GLY A 19 20.86 -22.00 34.03
CA GLY A 19 19.83 -21.43 34.89
C GLY A 19 18.62 -20.82 34.17
N ALA A 20 18.59 -20.80 32.83
CA ALA A 20 17.47 -20.34 32.01
C ALA A 20 16.76 -21.50 31.28
N CYS A 21 15.47 -21.38 30.98
CA CYS A 21 14.66 -22.39 30.29
C CYS A 21 14.54 -22.10 28.78
N ASP A 22 15.62 -22.30 28.04
CA ASP A 22 15.72 -21.86 26.63
C ASP A 22 16.00 -22.97 25.62
N LYS A 23 16.63 -24.08 26.01
CA LYS A 23 16.95 -25.13 25.04
C LYS A 23 15.72 -25.96 24.72
N SER A 24 15.59 -26.43 23.48
CA SER A 24 14.50 -27.34 23.10
C SER A 24 14.66 -28.71 23.76
N ILE A 25 13.55 -29.41 23.99
CA ILE A 25 13.56 -30.79 24.50
C ILE A 25 14.32 -31.77 23.59
N CYS A 26 14.43 -31.47 22.29
CA CYS A 26 15.23 -32.23 21.32
C CYS A 26 16.71 -32.34 21.72
N THR A 27 17.23 -31.36 22.46
CA THR A 27 18.63 -31.38 22.91
C THR A 27 18.92 -32.51 23.90
N LEU A 28 17.91 -33.06 24.59
CA LEU A 28 18.07 -34.29 25.40
C LEU A 28 18.40 -35.51 24.55
N LEU A 29 17.90 -35.54 23.31
CA LEU A 29 18.18 -36.58 22.33
C LEU A 29 19.43 -36.28 21.50
N GLY A 30 20.14 -35.17 21.79
CA GLY A 30 21.25 -34.69 20.97
C GLY A 30 20.82 -34.24 19.56
N ARG A 31 19.56 -33.86 19.39
CA ARG A 31 18.96 -33.46 18.10
C ARG A 31 18.62 -31.98 18.10
N GLU A 32 18.62 -31.39 16.91
CA GLU A 32 18.19 -30.01 16.72
C GLU A 32 16.66 -29.92 16.58
N PRO A 33 16.04 -28.83 17.07
CA PRO A 33 14.61 -28.59 16.86
C PRO A 33 14.33 -28.25 15.40
N CYS A 34 13.18 -28.69 14.88
CA CYS A 34 12.74 -28.33 13.55
C CYS A 34 11.20 -28.28 13.45
N GLN A 35 10.68 -27.78 12.33
CA GLN A 35 9.23 -27.68 12.09
C GLN A 35 8.74 -28.90 11.32
N CYS A 36 7.68 -29.54 11.83
CA CYS A 36 7.00 -30.60 11.11
C CYS A 36 6.29 -30.07 9.85
N THR A 37 6.19 -30.90 8.81
CA THR A 37 5.57 -30.55 7.52
C THR A 37 4.14 -31.06 7.37
N GLU A 38 3.67 -31.90 8.28
CA GLU A 38 2.33 -32.48 8.27
C GLU A 38 1.31 -31.52 8.88
N ALA A 39 0.13 -31.42 8.26
CA ALA A 39 -0.93 -30.47 8.62
C ALA A 39 -1.35 -30.56 10.10
N ASP A 40 -1.51 -31.78 10.61
CA ASP A 40 -1.96 -32.03 11.98
C ASP A 40 -0.83 -31.85 13.00
N ASN A 41 0.43 -31.78 12.56
CA ASN A 41 1.62 -31.76 13.41
C ASN A 41 2.41 -30.45 13.32
N TYR A 42 1.91 -29.42 12.64
CA TYR A 42 2.61 -28.13 12.48
C TYR A 42 2.97 -27.46 13.82
N CYS A 43 2.18 -27.68 14.86
CA CYS A 43 2.38 -27.13 16.20
C CYS A 43 2.92 -28.13 17.22
N VAL A 44 3.28 -29.33 16.77
CA VAL A 44 3.92 -30.35 17.61
C VAL A 44 5.43 -30.09 17.66
N ILE A 45 6.06 -30.40 18.80
CA ILE A 45 7.51 -30.32 18.91
C ILE A 45 8.16 -31.42 18.07
N CYS A 46 8.95 -31.02 17.08
CA CYS A 46 9.65 -31.92 16.17
C CYS A 46 11.16 -31.74 16.23
N CYS A 47 11.89 -32.83 16.00
CA CYS A 47 13.35 -32.86 16.01
C CYS A 47 13.88 -33.49 14.72
N VAL A 48 15.11 -33.14 14.38
CA VAL A 48 15.79 -33.70 13.20
C VAL A 48 16.14 -35.18 13.44
N ASN A 49 15.66 -36.05 12.56
CA ASN A 49 15.98 -37.47 12.53
C ASN A 49 17.36 -37.71 11.88
N GLU A 50 17.92 -38.91 12.00
CA GLU A 50 19.24 -39.28 11.45
C GLU A 50 19.30 -39.17 9.92
N GLY A 51 18.16 -39.32 9.24
CA GLY A 51 18.02 -39.13 7.80
C GLY A 51 17.79 -37.67 7.35
N GLY A 52 17.89 -36.69 8.26
CA GLY A 52 17.67 -35.26 7.98
C GLY A 52 16.20 -34.82 7.89
N GLY A 53 15.25 -35.75 8.00
CA GLY A 53 13.82 -35.44 8.07
C GLY A 53 13.39 -34.93 9.46
N CYS A 54 12.31 -34.14 9.52
CA CYS A 54 11.70 -33.72 10.77
C CYS A 54 10.68 -34.74 11.26
N THR A 55 10.85 -35.23 12.49
CA THR A 55 9.91 -36.16 13.10
C THR A 55 9.43 -35.67 14.47
N PRO A 56 8.19 -35.98 14.86
CA PRO A 56 7.65 -35.59 16.16
C PRO A 56 8.47 -36.17 17.33
N PHE A 57 8.64 -35.38 18.40
CA PHE A 57 9.41 -35.77 19.58
C PHE A 57 8.84 -37.02 20.28
N ASN A 58 7.52 -37.15 20.34
CA ASN A 58 6.84 -38.31 20.93
C ASN A 58 7.20 -39.62 20.20
N VAL A 59 7.34 -39.57 18.88
CA VAL A 59 7.76 -40.71 18.06
C VAL A 59 9.23 -41.06 18.33
N LEU A 60 10.10 -40.05 18.44
CA LEU A 60 11.53 -40.27 18.69
C LEU A 60 11.84 -40.75 20.11
N ASN A 61 11.12 -40.25 21.11
CA ASN A 61 11.33 -40.58 22.53
C ASN A 61 10.47 -41.77 22.99
N GLY A 62 9.64 -42.35 22.12
CA GLY A 62 8.70 -43.43 22.47
C GLY A 62 7.63 -43.02 23.48
N SER A 63 7.37 -41.72 23.64
CA SER A 63 6.35 -41.20 24.54
C SER A 63 4.97 -41.31 23.89
N ARG A 64 3.95 -41.66 24.68
CA ARG A 64 2.54 -41.55 24.25
C ARG A 64 2.01 -40.12 24.32
N GLU A 65 2.68 -39.26 25.07
CA GLU A 65 2.28 -37.87 25.26
C GLU A 65 2.85 -37.00 24.13
N VAL A 66 1.96 -36.34 23.39
CA VAL A 66 2.33 -35.33 22.37
C VAL A 66 2.60 -34.01 23.08
N LYS A 67 3.76 -33.41 22.81
CA LYS A 67 4.12 -32.09 23.32
C LYS A 67 3.96 -31.06 22.21
N PHE A 68 3.19 -30.02 22.49
CA PHE A 68 2.94 -28.91 21.57
C PHE A 68 3.89 -27.75 21.86
N MET A 69 4.15 -26.93 20.84
CA MET A 69 4.88 -25.68 20.97
C MET A 69 4.05 -24.64 21.77
N ASP A 70 4.71 -23.58 22.22
CA ASP A 70 4.05 -22.46 22.87
C ASP A 70 3.07 -21.74 21.95
N THR A 71 1.97 -21.25 22.50
CA THR A 71 1.04 -20.39 21.77
C THR A 71 1.77 -19.16 21.22
N GLY A 72 1.54 -18.84 19.96
CA GLY A 72 2.25 -17.80 19.22
C GLY A 72 3.55 -18.25 18.56
N SER A 73 3.99 -19.50 18.74
CA SER A 73 5.17 -20.02 18.05
C SER A 73 4.97 -20.07 16.54
N PRO A 74 5.99 -19.76 15.72
CA PRO A 74 5.86 -19.82 14.27
C PRO A 74 5.68 -21.27 13.78
N CYS A 75 4.74 -21.46 12.85
CA CYS A 75 4.43 -22.75 12.23
C CYS A 75 4.42 -22.64 10.70
N ASN A 76 4.48 -23.79 10.02
CA ASN A 76 4.48 -23.89 8.56
C ASN A 76 5.48 -22.95 7.86
N ALA A 77 6.79 -23.10 8.12
CA ALA A 77 7.84 -22.26 7.54
C ALA A 77 7.65 -20.75 7.78
N PHE A 78 7.25 -20.37 9.00
CA PHE A 78 6.97 -18.99 9.41
C PHE A 78 5.77 -18.33 8.71
N MET A 79 4.95 -19.12 8.02
CA MET A 79 3.71 -18.65 7.40
C MET A 79 2.53 -18.64 8.37
N GLY A 80 2.74 -19.00 9.64
CA GLY A 80 1.69 -19.08 10.65
C GLY A 80 2.17 -19.01 12.08
N TYR A 81 1.22 -19.01 13.00
CA TYR A 81 1.42 -19.13 14.44
C TYR A 81 0.51 -20.21 15.03
N CYS A 82 0.97 -20.83 16.10
CA CYS A 82 0.18 -21.81 16.83
C CYS A 82 -0.81 -21.14 17.77
N ASP A 83 -2.08 -21.49 17.66
CA ASP A 83 -3.15 -21.02 18.55
C ASP A 83 -3.25 -21.87 19.83
N VAL A 84 -4.10 -21.49 20.77
CA VAL A 84 -4.38 -22.19 22.04
C VAL A 84 -4.82 -23.64 21.81
N PHE A 85 -5.46 -23.91 20.67
CA PHE A 85 -5.88 -25.25 20.25
C PHE A 85 -4.77 -26.07 19.60
N SER A 86 -3.52 -25.57 19.57
CA SER A 86 -2.39 -26.20 18.89
C SER A 86 -2.63 -26.42 17.39
N GLU A 87 -3.48 -25.59 16.78
CA GLU A 87 -3.66 -25.52 15.34
C GLU A 87 -2.76 -24.43 14.76
N CYS A 88 -2.18 -24.69 13.58
CA CYS A 88 -1.40 -23.70 12.86
C CYS A 88 -2.35 -22.72 12.15
N ARG A 89 -2.55 -21.54 12.75
CA ARG A 89 -3.23 -20.43 12.08
C ARG A 89 -2.21 -19.74 11.19
N LEU A 90 -2.37 -19.88 9.88
CA LEU A 90 -1.54 -19.15 8.94
C LEU A 90 -1.68 -17.65 9.22
N ALA A 91 -0.54 -16.98 9.37
CA ALA A 91 -0.39 -15.55 9.51
C ALA A 91 -0.70 -14.97 8.13
N GLN A 92 -1.98 -15.02 7.81
CA GLN A 92 -2.54 -14.28 6.72
C GLN A 92 -2.30 -12.80 7.06
N GLU A 93 -1.28 -12.23 6.42
CA GLU A 93 -1.31 -10.82 5.99
C GLU A 93 -2.56 -10.54 5.12
N ASP A 94 -3.29 -11.60 4.75
CA ASP A 94 -4.63 -11.52 4.21
C ASP A 94 -5.63 -11.12 5.29
N GLY A 95 -5.73 -9.81 5.50
CA GLY A 95 -7.02 -9.23 5.88
C GLY A 95 -8.14 -9.74 4.95
N PRO A 96 -9.43 -9.53 5.30
CA PRO A 96 -10.58 -9.97 4.49
C PRO A 96 -10.53 -9.52 3.01
N LEU A 97 -9.62 -8.60 2.66
CA LEU A 97 -9.35 -8.13 1.32
C LEU A 97 -8.49 -9.08 0.46
N ALA A 98 -7.44 -9.71 1.00
CA ALA A 98 -6.51 -10.46 0.16
C ALA A 98 -6.99 -11.90 -0.15
N GLY A 99 -7.86 -12.46 0.69
CA GLY A 99 -8.63 -13.66 0.34
C GLY A 99 -9.56 -13.41 -0.85
N ILE A 100 -10.19 -12.23 -0.92
CA ILE A 100 -11.03 -11.84 -2.06
C ILE A 100 -10.16 -11.62 -3.31
N ILE A 101 -9.02 -10.94 -3.19
CA ILE A 101 -8.09 -10.72 -4.32
C ILE A 101 -7.56 -12.06 -4.84
N ARG A 102 -7.20 -13.03 -3.99
CA ARG A 102 -6.81 -14.38 -4.42
C ARG A 102 -7.94 -15.20 -5.05
N SER A 103 -9.19 -15.01 -4.60
CA SER A 103 -10.36 -15.67 -5.22
C SER A 103 -10.80 -15.04 -6.54
N ILE A 104 -10.56 -13.73 -6.72
CA ILE A 104 -10.86 -13.02 -7.96
C ILE A 104 -9.74 -13.23 -8.99
N PHE A 105 -8.50 -13.40 -8.52
CA PHE A 105 -7.35 -13.76 -9.35
C PHE A 105 -6.77 -15.10 -8.89
N PRO A 106 -7.43 -16.24 -9.19
CA PRO A 106 -6.85 -17.54 -8.93
C PRO A 106 -5.56 -17.65 -9.76
N SER A 107 -4.43 -17.68 -9.05
CA SER A 107 -3.09 -17.95 -9.60
C SER A 107 -2.92 -19.42 -9.99
N GLU A 108 -3.96 -20.03 -10.58
CA GLU A 108 -3.97 -21.42 -11.04
C GLU A 108 -4.02 -21.54 -12.57
N GLU A 109 -3.82 -20.46 -13.32
CA GLU A 109 -3.62 -20.58 -14.77
C GLU A 109 -2.56 -19.56 -15.22
N THR A 110 -1.29 -19.88 -15.00
CA THR A 110 -0.19 -19.32 -15.80
C THR A 110 -0.46 -19.51 -17.31
N GLN A 111 -1.27 -20.50 -17.68
CA GLN A 111 -1.74 -20.74 -19.05
C GLN A 111 -2.73 -19.68 -19.58
N LEU A 112 -3.61 -19.14 -18.72
CA LEU A 112 -4.54 -18.07 -19.14
C LEU A 112 -3.82 -16.73 -19.29
N PHE A 113 -2.85 -16.43 -18.42
CA PHE A 113 -2.04 -15.24 -18.58
C PHE A 113 -1.26 -15.24 -19.91
N ASP A 114 -0.68 -16.37 -20.30
CA ASP A 114 0.01 -16.48 -21.59
C ASP A 114 -0.96 -16.38 -22.79
N ALA A 115 -2.16 -16.95 -22.69
CA ALA A 115 -3.20 -16.82 -23.72
C ALA A 115 -3.71 -15.39 -23.86
N VAL A 116 -3.93 -14.67 -22.75
CA VAL A 116 -4.39 -13.28 -22.75
C VAL A 116 -3.29 -12.33 -23.22
N VAL A 117 -2.03 -12.54 -22.82
CA VAL A 117 -0.88 -11.73 -23.24
C VAL A 117 -0.59 -11.92 -24.72
N SER A 118 -0.66 -13.15 -25.24
CA SER A 118 -0.49 -13.43 -26.67
C SER A 118 -1.62 -12.82 -27.51
N TRP A 119 -2.87 -12.90 -27.03
CA TRP A 119 -4.01 -12.25 -27.67
C TRP A 119 -3.89 -10.72 -27.66
N LEU A 120 -3.46 -10.12 -26.55
CA LEU A 120 -3.25 -8.68 -26.41
C LEU A 120 -2.15 -8.17 -27.33
N ARG A 121 -1.07 -8.95 -27.53
CA ARG A 121 -0.02 -8.61 -28.50
C ARG A 121 -0.53 -8.67 -29.93
N SER A 122 -1.40 -9.63 -30.27
CA SER A 122 -2.01 -9.73 -31.60
C SER A 122 -3.04 -8.62 -31.86
N ASN A 123 -3.83 -8.25 -30.84
CA ASN A 123 -4.93 -7.30 -30.94
C ASN A 123 -4.70 -6.00 -30.15
N TRP A 124 -3.44 -5.54 -30.08
CA TRP A 124 -3.05 -4.31 -29.37
C TRP A 124 -3.82 -3.08 -29.86
N TRP A 125 -4.19 -3.07 -31.13
CA TRP A 125 -4.99 -2.03 -31.76
C TRP A 125 -6.39 -1.90 -31.12
N ILE A 126 -6.99 -2.99 -30.62
CA ILE A 126 -8.28 -2.96 -29.91
C ILE A 126 -8.16 -2.18 -28.60
N ALA A 127 -7.08 -2.41 -27.84
CA ALA A 127 -6.82 -1.67 -26.62
C ALA A 127 -6.63 -0.17 -26.90
N LEU A 128 -5.91 0.18 -27.98
CA LEU A 128 -5.77 1.57 -28.40
C LEU A 128 -7.08 2.21 -28.83
N LEU A 129 -7.92 1.51 -29.60
CA LEU A 129 -9.24 2.01 -29.99
C LEU A 129 -10.16 2.18 -28.78
N GLY A 130 -10.09 1.30 -27.79
CA GLY A 130 -10.84 1.44 -26.54
C GLY A 130 -10.46 2.71 -25.75
N VAL A 131 -9.16 2.98 -25.64
CA VAL A 131 -8.67 4.22 -24.99
C VAL A 131 -9.05 5.46 -25.80
N LEU A 132 -8.92 5.41 -27.13
CA LEU A 132 -9.30 6.53 -27.99
C LEU A 132 -10.81 6.81 -27.92
N PHE A 133 -11.63 5.76 -27.90
CA PHE A 133 -13.08 5.85 -27.77
C PHE A 133 -13.50 6.45 -26.43
N THR A 134 -12.88 6.02 -25.32
CA THR A 134 -13.19 6.57 -23.99
C THR A 134 -12.82 8.05 -23.88
N ILE A 135 -11.68 8.47 -24.44
CA ILE A 135 -11.28 9.88 -24.51
C ILE A 135 -12.25 10.68 -25.39
N GLY A 136 -12.62 10.15 -26.56
CA GLY A 136 -13.57 10.78 -27.47
C GLY A 136 -14.96 10.94 -26.83
N LEU A 137 -15.42 9.93 -26.09
CA LEU A 137 -16.68 9.96 -25.36
C LEU A 137 -16.64 11.00 -24.23
N MET A 138 -15.55 11.08 -23.47
CA MET A 138 -15.36 12.14 -22.47
C MET A 138 -15.38 13.54 -23.10
N ALA A 139 -14.68 13.74 -24.23
CA ALA A 139 -14.67 15.02 -24.94
C ALA A 139 -16.03 15.39 -25.52
N LEU A 140 -16.77 14.41 -26.07
CA LEU A 140 -18.14 14.59 -26.56
C LEU A 140 -19.07 15.01 -25.41
N ILE A 141 -18.98 14.35 -24.26
CA ILE A 141 -19.77 14.71 -23.08
C ILE A 141 -19.41 16.14 -22.64
N MET A 142 -18.13 16.51 -22.56
CA MET A 142 -17.73 17.88 -22.22
C MET A 142 -18.27 18.92 -23.21
N PHE A 143 -18.33 18.58 -24.51
CA PHE A 143 -18.89 19.47 -25.52
C PHE A 143 -20.41 19.62 -25.38
N LEU A 144 -21.12 18.51 -25.18
CA LEU A 144 -22.57 18.53 -24.93
C LEU A 144 -22.89 19.29 -23.63
N CYS A 145 -22.12 19.07 -22.56
CA CYS A 145 -22.27 19.84 -21.33
C CYS A 145 -22.01 21.34 -21.54
N ASN A 146 -21.06 21.76 -22.37
CA ASN A 146 -20.89 23.19 -22.68
C ASN A 146 -22.07 23.79 -23.47
N LEU A 147 -22.73 23.01 -24.32
CA LEU A 147 -23.89 23.47 -25.09
C LEU A 147 -25.18 23.52 -24.25
N PHE A 148 -25.40 22.53 -23.37
CA PHE A 148 -26.62 22.43 -22.56
C PHE A 148 -26.54 23.13 -21.21
N THR A 149 -25.35 23.28 -20.65
CA THR A 149 -25.11 24.06 -19.42
C THR A 149 -24.15 25.20 -19.73
N PRO A 150 -24.65 26.39 -20.15
CA PRO A 150 -23.81 27.58 -20.20
C PRO A 150 -23.24 27.82 -18.80
N THR A 151 -21.92 27.74 -18.69
CA THR A 151 -21.21 28.05 -17.46
C THR A 151 -21.23 29.57 -17.26
N ASP A 152 -22.23 30.05 -16.55
CA ASP A 152 -22.22 31.36 -15.89
C ASP A 152 -21.22 31.28 -14.73
N ASN A 153 -19.93 31.41 -15.04
CA ASN A 153 -18.90 31.58 -14.03
C ASN A 153 -18.86 33.06 -13.61
N PRO A 154 -19.40 33.44 -12.43
CA PRO A 154 -19.48 34.83 -12.00
C PRO A 154 -18.09 35.50 -11.87
N TRP A 155 -17.03 34.70 -11.68
CA TRP A 155 -15.66 35.20 -11.61
C TRP A 155 -15.12 35.77 -12.92
N LYS A 156 -15.70 35.42 -14.08
CA LYS A 156 -15.29 36.03 -15.36
C LYS A 156 -15.67 37.51 -15.43
N GLU A 157 -16.81 37.87 -14.85
CA GLU A 157 -17.28 39.26 -14.82
C GLU A 157 -16.46 40.13 -13.85
N GLU A 158 -16.07 39.57 -12.70
CA GLU A 158 -15.21 40.26 -11.72
C GLU A 158 -13.82 40.59 -12.29
N VAL A 159 -13.20 39.67 -13.02
CA VAL A 159 -11.88 39.91 -13.64
C VAL A 159 -11.96 40.91 -14.80
N GLN A 160 -13.03 40.85 -15.60
CA GLN A 160 -13.24 41.81 -16.69
C GLN A 160 -13.55 43.22 -16.18
N SER A 161 -14.38 43.35 -15.14
CA SER A 161 -14.67 44.63 -14.50
C SER A 161 -13.44 45.23 -13.83
N ALA A 162 -12.59 44.42 -13.18
CA ALA A 162 -11.31 44.88 -12.63
C ALA A 162 -10.35 45.41 -13.70
N LYS A 163 -10.24 44.73 -14.86
CA LYS A 163 -9.46 45.23 -16.00
C LYS A 163 -10.03 46.53 -16.57
N ARG A 164 -11.35 46.61 -16.77
CA ARG A 164 -12.03 47.82 -17.27
C ARG A 164 -11.80 49.00 -16.32
N ASN A 165 -11.87 48.77 -15.00
CA ASN A 165 -11.64 49.79 -13.98
C ASN A 165 -10.18 50.28 -13.98
N ARG A 166 -9.19 49.39 -14.14
CA ARG A 166 -7.78 49.81 -14.30
C ARG A 166 -7.54 50.69 -15.52
N VAL A 167 -8.15 50.38 -16.67
CA VAL A 167 -8.01 51.20 -17.89
C VAL A 167 -8.65 52.58 -17.69
N ASN A 168 -9.85 52.63 -17.10
CA ASN A 168 -10.54 53.89 -16.81
C ASN A 168 -9.75 54.78 -15.83
N LEU A 169 -9.15 54.20 -14.79
CA LEU A 169 -8.27 54.92 -13.86
C LEU A 169 -7.03 55.50 -14.57
N ARG A 170 -6.43 54.74 -15.49
CA ARG A 170 -5.27 55.19 -16.27
C ARG A 170 -5.63 56.33 -17.24
N ASN A 171 -6.80 56.24 -17.89
CA ASN A 171 -7.29 57.30 -18.78
C ASN A 171 -7.65 58.59 -18.02
N ARG A 172 -8.21 58.49 -16.81
CA ARG A 172 -8.43 59.67 -15.94
C ARG A 172 -7.12 60.34 -15.54
N ARG A 173 -6.08 59.57 -15.24
CA ARG A 173 -4.76 60.11 -14.89
C ARG A 173 -4.13 60.89 -16.05
N ASN A 174 -4.29 60.40 -17.29
CA ASN A 174 -3.79 61.09 -18.48
C ASN A 174 -4.57 62.38 -18.81
N ARG A 175 -5.88 62.44 -18.51
CA ARG A 175 -6.68 63.67 -18.69
C ARG A 175 -6.39 64.76 -17.66
N GLY A 176 -5.80 64.43 -16.51
CA GLY A 176 -5.44 65.40 -15.47
C GLY A 176 -4.17 66.21 -15.73
N SER A 177 -3.48 66.00 -16.85
CA SER A 177 -2.19 66.65 -17.14
C SER A 177 -2.25 67.81 -18.14
N GLN A 178 -3.43 68.25 -18.58
CA GLN A 178 -3.54 69.38 -19.51
C GLN A 178 -3.69 70.70 -18.73
N TYR A 179 -2.57 71.27 -18.29
CA TYR A 179 -2.50 72.66 -17.84
C TYR A 179 -2.67 73.61 -19.05
N PRO A 180 -3.49 74.67 -18.98
CA PRO A 180 -3.52 75.70 -20.02
C PRO A 180 -2.27 76.56 -19.90
N THR A 181 -1.40 76.54 -20.90
CA THR A 181 -0.26 77.46 -21.00
C THR A 181 -0.79 78.86 -21.39
N SER A 182 -0.86 79.78 -20.43
CA SER A 182 -1.13 81.20 -20.68
C SER A 182 0.13 81.89 -21.25
N GLN A 183 -0.01 82.55 -22.40
CA GLN A 183 1.04 83.37 -23.03
C GLN A 183 1.49 84.55 -22.15
N PRO A 184 2.78 84.95 -22.14
CA PRO A 184 3.23 86.16 -21.48
C PRO A 184 2.85 87.41 -22.29
N ARG A 185 2.34 88.44 -21.59
CA ARG A 185 2.16 89.82 -22.08
C ARG A 185 3.44 90.59 -21.82
N ASP A 186 4.11 91.04 -22.89
CA ASP A 186 5.13 92.06 -22.84
C ASP A 186 4.45 93.44 -22.79
N ASP A 187 4.43 94.03 -21.60
CA ASP A 187 4.17 95.46 -21.44
C ASP A 187 5.50 96.20 -21.61
N ASP A 188 5.66 96.88 -22.74
CA ASP A 188 6.62 97.97 -22.84
C ASP A 188 6.07 99.08 -23.74
N LYS A 189 5.77 100.20 -23.07
CA LYS A 189 6.02 101.59 -23.47
C LYS A 189 4.88 102.48 -24.03
N ILE A 190 4.60 103.48 -23.18
CA ILE A 190 4.64 104.94 -23.45
C ILE A 190 3.31 105.62 -23.81
N THR A 191 2.80 106.34 -22.81
CA THR A 191 2.14 107.64 -22.86
C THR A 191 2.50 108.52 -24.06
N ALA A 192 1.52 109.14 -24.74
CA ALA A 192 1.50 110.60 -24.97
C ALA A 192 0.25 111.07 -25.74
N PHE A 193 -0.31 112.18 -25.24
CA PHE A 193 -1.31 113.11 -25.79
C PHE A 193 -2.78 112.70 -25.83
#